data_AF-A0A9N8ZLJ1-F1
#
_entry.id   AF-A0A9N8ZLJ1-F1
#
_cell.length_a   1.000
_cell.length_b   1.000
_cell.length_c   1.000
_cell.angle_alpha   90.00
_cell.angle_beta   90.00
_cell.angle_gamma   90.00
#
_symmetry.space_group_name_H-M   'P 1'
#
loop_
_entity.id
_entity.type
_entity.pdbx_description
1 polymer ?
#
loop_
_entity_poly.entity_id
_entity_poly.type
_entity_poly.pdbx_seq_one_letter_code
_entity_poly.pdbx_strand_id
1 'polypeptide(L)'
;MAAITEMDPTEFAYGDMYFTTYMNQVPYQLENELTELPQEFAFSAGEGRIRNKIYMHRALIRLYDHLGKNTSPFEKLEHYPKIYQRDTRSPCANDRCLFLTNKHSFPDVRLFRYKPYINISESEQIHESYYKTQHFIEFPYSHAVDGKDWTAWKSKENIHANDYIGLDLLLPMHVPLTFHLVVDHKPDYFGAQSVEISNDGLNWVKQSSIPIDIHKVSRTSDGRKTPVISATFHIQNTGFRFVRVLSNRNFDFGFGVYDFSFHADMKSIQKKP
;
A
#
# COMPACT_ATOMS: atom_id res chain seq x y z
N MET A 1 22.44 -1.56 -44.09
CA MET A 1 21.49 -0.55 -43.60
C MET A 1 21.84 -0.28 -42.14
N ALA A 2 22.44 0.87 -41.85
CA ALA A 2 22.75 1.29 -40.48
C ALA A 2 21.46 1.78 -39.82
N ALA A 3 21.21 1.35 -38.59
CA ALA A 3 20.02 1.74 -37.83
C ALA A 3 19.97 3.26 -37.63
N ILE A 4 18.78 3.84 -37.79
CA ILE A 4 18.49 5.28 -37.67
C ILE A 4 18.59 5.76 -36.19
N THR A 5 18.87 4.86 -35.26
CA THR A 5 19.00 5.13 -33.83
C THR A 5 20.46 4.97 -33.41
N GLU A 6 20.99 5.89 -32.60
CA GLU A 6 22.33 5.81 -31.97
C GLU A 6 22.50 4.58 -31.03
N MET A 7 21.48 3.75 -30.89
CA MET A 7 21.50 2.54 -30.07
C MET A 7 22.02 1.34 -30.85
N ASP A 8 22.91 0.60 -30.21
CA ASP A 8 23.38 -0.71 -30.68
C ASP A 8 22.19 -1.66 -30.92
N PRO A 9 22.20 -2.52 -31.95
CA PRO A 9 21.10 -3.45 -32.22
C PRO A 9 20.73 -4.36 -31.03
N THR A 10 21.69 -4.67 -30.16
CA THR A 10 21.45 -5.43 -28.94
C THR A 10 20.72 -4.59 -27.90
N GLU A 11 21.02 -3.30 -27.81
CA GLU A 11 20.30 -2.36 -26.92
C GLU A 11 18.88 -2.09 -27.39
N PHE A 12 18.64 -2.11 -28.70
CA PHE A 12 17.29 -2.00 -29.26
C PHE A 12 16.37 -3.12 -28.75
N ALA A 13 16.91 -4.33 -28.54
CA ALA A 13 16.16 -5.45 -27.95
C ALA A 13 15.77 -5.24 -26.48
N TYR A 14 16.35 -4.25 -25.79
CA TYR A 14 16.01 -3.84 -24.41
C TYR A 14 15.40 -2.42 -24.38
N GLY A 15 14.88 -1.92 -25.51
CA GLY A 15 14.32 -0.57 -25.61
C GLY A 15 13.17 -0.30 -24.62
N ASP A 16 12.47 -1.35 -24.18
CA ASP A 16 11.45 -1.32 -23.14
C ASP A 16 12.02 -0.91 -21.77
N MET A 17 13.21 -1.37 -21.40
CA MET A 17 13.91 -0.98 -20.17
C MET A 17 14.24 0.51 -20.18
N TYR A 18 14.67 1.02 -21.33
CA TYR A 18 14.93 2.45 -21.51
C TYR A 18 13.61 3.23 -21.38
N PHE A 19 12.60 2.92 -22.19
CA PHE A 19 11.30 3.59 -22.17
C PHE A 19 10.67 3.61 -20.76
N THR A 20 10.64 2.45 -20.10
CA THR A 20 10.09 2.32 -18.74
C THR A 20 10.85 3.19 -17.75
N THR A 21 12.18 3.23 -17.83
CA THR A 21 13.01 4.08 -16.96
C THR A 21 12.75 5.57 -17.20
N TYR A 22 12.58 5.99 -18.46
CA TYR A 22 12.29 7.39 -18.82
C TYR A 22 10.89 7.85 -18.43
N MET A 23 9.91 6.94 -18.43
CA MET A 23 8.52 7.21 -18.09
C MET A 23 8.19 6.92 -16.62
N ASN A 24 9.16 6.48 -15.82
CA ASN A 24 8.90 5.97 -14.50
C ASN A 24 8.44 7.09 -13.56
N GLN A 25 7.25 6.94 -13.03
CA GLN A 25 6.76 7.69 -11.87
C GLN A 25 6.81 6.75 -10.68
N VAL A 26 7.00 7.28 -9.47
CA VAL A 26 6.88 6.44 -8.27
C VAL A 26 5.51 5.75 -8.34
N PRO A 27 5.38 4.42 -8.17
CA PRO A 27 4.07 3.78 -8.20
C PRO A 27 3.28 4.10 -6.92
N TYR A 28 1.95 3.94 -6.95
CA TYR A 28 1.24 3.70 -5.70
C TYR A 28 1.76 2.40 -5.11
N GLN A 29 1.99 2.37 -3.79
CA GLN A 29 2.32 1.12 -3.12
C GLN A 29 1.04 0.27 -3.04
N LEU A 30 0.81 -0.48 -4.12
CA LEU A 30 -0.19 -1.54 -4.22
C LEU A 30 0.50 -2.84 -3.89
N GLU A 31 0.10 -3.45 -2.79
CA GLU A 31 0.60 -4.75 -2.36
C GLU A 31 -0.43 -5.82 -2.69
N ASN A 32 0.05 -6.97 -3.17
CA ASN A 32 -0.73 -8.19 -3.29
C ASN A 32 0.23 -9.35 -2.97
N GLU A 33 -0.29 -10.46 -2.47
CA GLU A 33 0.49 -11.69 -2.34
C GLU A 33 0.86 -12.15 -3.77
N LEU A 34 2.07 -11.82 -4.22
CA LEU A 34 2.56 -12.20 -5.53
C LEU A 34 3.15 -13.62 -5.45
N THR A 35 2.45 -14.58 -6.03
CA THR A 35 3.00 -15.91 -6.28
C THR A 35 3.85 -15.88 -7.55
N GLU A 36 5.13 -16.21 -7.46
CA GLU A 36 6.00 -16.33 -8.64
C GLU A 36 5.46 -17.44 -9.56
N LEU A 37 5.13 -17.08 -10.81
CA LEU A 37 4.73 -18.05 -11.81
C LEU A 37 5.94 -18.90 -12.24
N PRO A 38 5.77 -20.20 -12.53
CA PRO A 38 6.86 -21.01 -13.08
C PRO A 38 7.31 -20.44 -14.44
N GLN A 39 8.60 -20.11 -14.53
CA GLN A 39 9.20 -19.38 -15.65
C GLN A 39 10.36 -20.16 -16.29
N GLU A 40 10.10 -21.37 -16.82
CA GLU A 40 11.16 -22.22 -17.42
C GLU A 40 11.87 -21.59 -18.64
N PHE A 41 11.28 -20.59 -19.30
CA PHE A 41 11.86 -19.90 -20.47
C PHE A 41 11.71 -18.38 -20.46
N ALA A 42 11.48 -17.77 -19.29
CA ALA A 42 11.31 -16.33 -19.25
C ALA A 42 12.62 -15.61 -19.57
N PHE A 43 12.48 -14.49 -20.28
CA PHE A 43 13.59 -13.57 -20.59
C PHE A 43 14.36 -13.11 -19.33
N SER A 44 13.70 -13.16 -18.17
CA SER A 44 14.22 -12.80 -16.85
C SER A 44 14.56 -14.01 -15.97
N ALA A 45 14.75 -15.22 -16.53
CA ALA A 45 15.16 -16.41 -15.78
C ALA A 45 16.68 -16.63 -15.84
N GLY A 46 17.26 -17.19 -14.76
CA GLY A 46 18.69 -17.53 -14.70
C GLY A 46 19.63 -16.36 -15.03
N GLU A 47 20.51 -16.54 -15.99
CA GLU A 47 21.44 -15.50 -16.48
C GLU A 47 20.74 -14.28 -17.10
N GLY A 48 19.49 -14.43 -17.53
CA GLY A 48 18.65 -13.33 -18.02
C GLY A 48 18.46 -12.23 -16.96
N ARG A 49 18.41 -12.59 -15.67
CA ARG A 49 18.32 -11.61 -14.57
C ARG A 49 19.53 -10.67 -14.54
N ILE A 50 20.72 -11.24 -14.66
CA ILE A 50 21.98 -10.47 -14.64
C ILE A 50 22.03 -9.56 -15.88
N ARG A 51 21.64 -10.08 -17.04
CA ARG A 51 21.60 -9.32 -18.29
C ARG A 51 20.64 -8.14 -18.22
N ASN A 52 19.44 -8.34 -17.68
CA ASN A 52 18.45 -7.27 -17.48
C ASN A 52 18.99 -6.18 -16.56
N LYS A 53 19.63 -6.55 -15.44
CA LYS A 53 20.27 -5.58 -14.54
C LYS A 53 21.34 -4.74 -15.25
N ILE A 54 22.13 -5.33 -16.15
CA ILE A 54 23.14 -4.59 -16.93
C ILE A 54 22.47 -3.54 -17.83
N TYR A 55 21.44 -3.90 -18.59
CA TYR A 55 20.78 -2.96 -19.51
C TYR A 55 19.92 -1.92 -18.79
N MET A 56 19.26 -2.28 -17.68
CA MET A 56 18.61 -1.33 -16.78
C MET A 56 19.63 -0.32 -16.24
N HIS A 57 20.81 -0.76 -15.82
CA HIS A 57 21.86 0.13 -15.32
C HIS A 57 22.35 1.10 -16.41
N ARG A 58 22.56 0.63 -17.64
CA ARG A 58 22.90 1.49 -18.78
C ARG A 58 21.82 2.53 -19.08
N ALA A 59 20.55 2.14 -19.03
CA ALA A 59 19.42 3.05 -19.19
C ALA A 59 19.41 4.15 -18.12
N LEU A 60 19.65 3.77 -16.85
CA LEU A 60 19.72 4.72 -15.73
C LEU A 60 20.88 5.70 -15.87
N ILE A 61 22.08 5.26 -16.29
CA ILE A 61 23.22 6.16 -16.55
C ILE A 61 22.85 7.17 -17.64
N ARG A 62 22.28 6.73 -18.76
CA ARG A 62 21.89 7.64 -19.85
C ARG A 62 20.85 8.67 -19.41
N LEU A 63 19.86 8.25 -18.62
CA LEU A 63 18.87 9.15 -18.05
C LEU A 63 19.54 10.15 -17.09
N TYR A 64 20.42 9.69 -16.21
CA TYR A 64 21.14 10.54 -15.27
C TYR A 64 21.94 11.63 -15.98
N ASP A 65 22.70 11.27 -17.01
CA ASP A 65 23.48 12.22 -17.81
C ASP A 65 22.58 13.22 -18.55
N HIS A 66 21.45 12.78 -19.11
CA HIS A 66 20.47 13.66 -19.75
C HIS A 66 19.82 14.64 -18.78
N LEU A 67 19.42 14.17 -17.60
CA LEU A 67 18.85 15.03 -16.56
C LEU A 67 19.87 16.07 -16.09
N GLY A 68 21.14 15.70 -15.95
CA GLY A 68 22.24 16.60 -15.57
C GLY A 68 22.51 17.70 -16.59
N LYS A 69 22.37 17.42 -17.90
CA LYS A 69 22.53 18.41 -18.97
C LYS A 69 21.34 19.36 -19.11
N ASN A 70 20.20 19.03 -18.48
CA ASN A 70 18.95 19.77 -18.57
C ASN A 70 18.42 19.99 -20.01
N THR A 71 18.79 19.12 -20.94
CA THR A 71 18.45 19.22 -22.38
C THR A 71 17.17 18.49 -22.77
N SER A 72 16.43 17.96 -21.80
CA SER A 72 15.45 16.90 -22.05
C SER A 72 14.00 17.39 -22.19
N PRO A 73 13.23 16.87 -23.16
CA PRO A 73 11.79 17.16 -23.31
C PRO A 73 10.91 16.40 -22.30
N PHE A 74 11.49 15.67 -21.34
CA PHE A 74 10.75 14.79 -20.44
C PHE A 74 10.06 15.56 -19.32
N GLU A 75 8.88 15.10 -18.94
CA GLU A 75 8.15 15.61 -17.78
C GLU A 75 8.92 15.27 -16.51
N LYS A 76 9.35 16.32 -15.78
CA LYS A 76 10.05 16.19 -14.49
C LYS A 76 9.13 16.44 -13.30
N LEU A 77 7.89 16.81 -13.57
CA LEU A 77 6.91 17.11 -12.55
C LEU A 77 6.34 15.78 -12.03
N GLU A 78 6.34 15.65 -10.71
CA GLU A 78 5.69 14.54 -10.04
C GLU A 78 4.17 14.72 -10.15
N HIS A 79 3.47 13.66 -10.57
CA HIS A 79 2.01 13.69 -10.60
C HIS A 79 1.43 13.69 -9.19
N TYR A 80 0.39 14.51 -9.00
CA TYR A 80 -0.39 14.54 -7.77
C TYR A 80 -1.30 13.31 -7.64
N PRO A 81 -1.50 12.75 -6.43
CA PRO A 81 -0.82 13.07 -5.17
C PRO A 81 0.68 12.73 -5.22
N LYS A 82 1.51 13.58 -4.60
CA LYS A 82 2.95 13.33 -4.49
C LYS A 82 3.22 12.12 -3.59
N ILE A 83 4.41 11.55 -3.65
CA ILE A 83 4.80 10.34 -2.91
C ILE A 83 4.44 10.38 -1.41
N TYR A 84 4.62 11.52 -0.74
CA TYR A 84 4.33 11.69 0.69
C TYR A 84 2.84 11.85 1.00
N GLN A 85 2.01 12.03 -0.03
CA GLN A 85 0.56 12.19 0.06
C GLN A 85 -0.16 10.90 -0.34
N ARG A 86 0.59 9.86 -0.72
CA ARG A 86 0.04 8.60 -1.17
C ARG A 86 -0.12 7.66 0.00
N ASP A 87 -1.34 7.22 0.20
CA ASP A 87 -1.62 6.11 1.09
C ASP A 87 -1.07 4.81 0.53
N THR A 88 -0.67 3.93 1.45
CA THR A 88 -0.45 2.53 1.10
C THR A 88 -1.78 1.83 0.91
N ARG A 89 -1.85 0.94 -0.09
CA ARG A 89 -3.07 0.26 -0.49
C ARG A 89 -2.87 -1.25 -0.64
N SER A 90 -3.86 -2.03 -0.21
CA SER A 90 -3.92 -3.47 -0.45
C SER A 90 -5.35 -3.89 -0.79
N PRO A 91 -5.58 -4.74 -1.82
CA PRO A 91 -6.92 -5.23 -2.11
C PRO A 91 -7.43 -6.12 -0.98
N CYS A 92 -8.73 -6.04 -0.73
CA CYS A 92 -9.43 -6.96 0.15
C CYS A 92 -9.56 -8.34 -0.54
N ALA A 93 -9.60 -9.44 0.21
CA ALA A 93 -9.62 -10.81 -0.34
C ALA A 93 -10.78 -11.13 -1.31
N ASN A 94 -11.81 -10.29 -1.36
CA ASN A 94 -12.98 -10.44 -2.24
C ASN A 94 -13.06 -9.33 -3.31
N ASP A 95 -12.01 -8.54 -3.48
CA ASP A 95 -11.89 -7.43 -4.43
C ASP A 95 -12.99 -6.35 -4.29
N ARG A 96 -13.66 -6.25 -3.14
CA ARG A 96 -14.71 -5.24 -2.89
C ARG A 96 -14.17 -3.94 -2.30
N CYS A 97 -12.91 -3.92 -1.87
CA CYS A 97 -12.28 -2.74 -1.31
C CYS A 97 -10.76 -2.76 -1.46
N LEU A 98 -10.14 -1.61 -1.20
CA LEU A 98 -8.72 -1.50 -0.86
C LEU A 98 -8.58 -1.06 0.60
N PHE A 99 -7.77 -1.76 1.38
CA PHE A 99 -7.23 -1.24 2.64
C PHE A 99 -6.40 0.02 2.37
N LEU A 100 -6.49 1.01 3.26
CA LEU A 100 -5.79 2.29 3.18
C LEU A 100 -5.08 2.58 4.51
N THR A 101 -3.85 3.05 4.45
CA THR A 101 -3.18 3.64 5.62
C THR A 101 -2.08 4.60 5.18
N ASN A 102 -1.84 5.62 6.00
CA ASN A 102 -0.69 6.52 5.84
C ASN A 102 0.60 5.94 6.47
N LYS A 103 0.56 4.73 7.05
CA LYS A 103 1.75 4.04 7.58
C LYS A 103 2.47 3.26 6.49
N HIS A 104 3.72 3.65 6.26
CA HIS A 104 4.61 2.98 5.32
C HIS A 104 5.43 1.89 6.03
N SER A 105 5.43 0.69 5.46
CA SER A 105 6.30 -0.40 5.86
C SER A 105 7.69 -0.15 5.32
N PHE A 106 7.80 0.30 4.06
CA PHE A 106 9.09 0.57 3.43
C PHE A 106 9.64 1.95 3.81
N PRO A 107 10.98 2.10 3.80
CA PRO A 107 11.61 3.39 4.05
C PRO A 107 11.26 4.40 2.96
N ASP A 108 11.39 5.68 3.28
CA ASP A 108 11.28 6.75 2.31
C ASP A 108 12.31 6.56 1.19
N VAL A 109 11.84 6.33 -0.04
CA VAL A 109 12.70 6.09 -1.21
C VAL A 109 13.64 7.26 -1.50
N ARG A 110 13.34 8.47 -1.01
CA ARG A 110 14.18 9.66 -1.17
C ARG A 110 15.46 9.62 -0.33
N LEU A 111 15.51 8.74 0.67
CA LEU A 111 16.74 8.48 1.43
C LEU A 111 17.83 7.86 0.55
N PHE A 112 17.42 7.20 -0.54
CA PHE A 112 18.33 6.61 -1.50
C PHE A 112 18.54 7.58 -2.65
N ARG A 113 19.80 7.92 -2.89
CA ARG A 113 20.21 8.66 -4.09
C ARG A 113 20.85 7.69 -5.05
N TYR A 114 20.35 7.69 -6.28
CA TYR A 114 20.99 6.96 -7.36
C TYR A 114 22.43 7.45 -7.56
N LYS A 115 23.37 6.50 -7.65
CA LYS A 115 24.79 6.74 -7.88
C LYS A 115 25.17 6.03 -9.18
N PRO A 116 25.49 6.75 -10.27
CA PRO A 116 25.71 6.13 -11.58
C PRO A 116 26.92 5.19 -11.64
N TYR A 117 27.86 5.32 -10.70
CA TYR A 117 29.05 4.48 -10.59
C TYR A 117 28.81 3.19 -9.79
N ILE A 118 27.62 3.01 -9.20
CA ILE A 118 27.22 1.80 -8.47
C ILE A 118 26.27 1.01 -9.35
N ASN A 119 26.59 -0.25 -9.61
CA ASN A 119 25.71 -1.11 -10.41
C ASN A 119 24.44 -1.50 -9.62
N ILE A 120 23.41 -1.99 -10.32
CA ILE A 120 22.12 -2.32 -9.68
C ILE A 120 22.27 -3.37 -8.57
N SER A 121 23.08 -4.41 -8.77
CA SER A 121 23.27 -5.47 -7.76
C SER A 121 23.88 -4.93 -6.46
N GLU A 122 24.86 -4.04 -6.56
CA GLU A 122 25.45 -3.38 -5.39
C GLU A 122 24.45 -2.40 -4.74
N SER A 123 23.66 -1.68 -5.53
CA SER A 123 22.60 -0.81 -5.01
C SER A 123 21.54 -1.60 -4.23
N GLU A 124 21.14 -2.78 -4.72
CA GLU A 124 20.21 -3.68 -4.04
C GLU A 124 20.78 -4.14 -2.69
N GLN A 125 22.05 -4.58 -2.66
CA GLN A 125 22.72 -4.99 -1.42
C GLN A 125 22.76 -3.86 -0.37
N ILE A 126 23.01 -2.62 -0.82
CA ILE A 126 22.97 -1.45 0.06
C ILE A 126 21.56 -1.26 0.63
N HIS A 127 20.52 -1.37 -0.21
CA HIS A 127 19.13 -1.23 0.23
C HIS A 127 18.71 -2.33 1.22
N GLU A 128 19.07 -3.58 0.95
CA GLU A 128 18.82 -4.72 1.83
C GLU A 128 19.51 -4.54 3.20
N SER A 129 20.71 -3.96 3.22
CA SER A 129 21.42 -3.68 4.47
C SER A 129 20.75 -2.58 5.31
N TYR A 130 20.07 -1.63 4.65
CA TYR A 130 19.42 -0.49 5.30
C TYR A 130 18.07 -0.86 5.92
N TYR A 131 17.31 -1.76 5.27
CA TYR A 131 15.96 -2.08 5.69
C TYR A 131 15.72 -3.59 5.75
N LYS A 132 15.43 -4.08 6.96
CA LYS A 132 14.99 -5.46 7.19
C LYS A 132 13.55 -5.65 6.73
N THR A 133 13.38 -6.34 5.61
CA THR A 133 12.06 -6.66 5.00
C THR A 133 11.26 -7.70 5.76
N GLN A 134 11.88 -8.43 6.70
CA GLN A 134 11.25 -9.52 7.45
C GLN A 134 9.92 -9.12 8.11
N HIS A 135 9.86 -7.93 8.74
CA HIS A 135 8.63 -7.44 9.38
C HIS A 135 7.49 -7.30 8.37
N PHE A 136 7.78 -6.79 7.17
CA PHE A 136 6.78 -6.66 6.11
C PHE A 136 6.36 -8.02 5.54
N ILE A 137 7.28 -8.97 5.42
CA ILE A 137 6.98 -10.33 4.96
C ILE A 137 6.06 -11.05 5.96
N GLU A 138 6.27 -10.84 7.26
CA GLU A 138 5.46 -11.45 8.32
C GLU A 138 4.10 -10.75 8.52
N PHE A 139 4.05 -9.44 8.30
CA PHE A 139 2.87 -8.61 8.56
C PHE A 139 2.56 -7.66 7.37
N PRO A 140 2.30 -8.20 6.16
CA PRO A 140 1.91 -7.41 4.99
C PRO A 140 0.56 -6.71 5.19
N TYR A 141 0.24 -5.75 4.32
CA TYR A 141 -0.99 -4.95 4.42
C TYR A 141 -2.23 -5.78 4.13
N SER A 142 -2.12 -6.74 3.22
CA SER A 142 -3.15 -7.71 2.85
C SER A 142 -3.73 -8.46 4.04
N HIS A 143 -2.92 -8.74 5.06
CA HIS A 143 -3.39 -9.37 6.31
C HIS A 143 -4.42 -8.52 7.09
N ALA A 144 -4.56 -7.22 6.82
CA ALA A 144 -5.62 -6.42 7.45
C ALA A 144 -7.01 -6.73 6.88
N VAL A 145 -7.10 -7.36 5.70
CA VAL A 145 -8.32 -7.48 4.89
C VAL A 145 -8.40 -8.83 4.16
N ASP A 146 -7.72 -9.86 4.68
CA ASP A 146 -7.69 -11.21 4.10
C ASP A 146 -8.82 -12.13 4.62
N GLY A 147 -9.57 -11.69 5.63
CA GLY A 147 -10.64 -12.44 6.27
C GLY A 147 -10.16 -13.64 7.09
N LYS A 148 -8.87 -13.73 7.42
CA LYS A 148 -8.30 -14.80 8.24
C LYS A 148 -8.13 -14.32 9.68
N ASP A 149 -8.49 -15.19 10.61
CA ASP A 149 -8.53 -14.83 12.03
C ASP A 149 -7.16 -14.89 12.74
N TRP A 150 -6.12 -15.37 12.06
CA TRP A 150 -4.80 -15.67 12.64
C TRP A 150 -3.65 -14.83 12.05
N THR A 151 -3.90 -14.11 10.97
CA THR A 151 -2.99 -13.16 10.34
C THR A 151 -3.30 -11.75 10.83
N ALA A 152 -2.32 -10.85 10.73
CA ALA A 152 -2.53 -9.43 11.02
C ALA A 152 -1.52 -8.59 10.25
N TRP A 153 -1.95 -7.41 9.82
CA TRP A 153 -1.03 -6.34 9.46
C TRP A 153 -0.53 -5.65 10.72
N LYS A 154 0.77 -5.34 10.80
CA LYS A 154 1.35 -4.63 11.93
C LYS A 154 2.22 -3.47 11.44
N SER A 155 1.98 -2.27 11.94
CA SER A 155 2.90 -1.16 11.65
C SER A 155 4.17 -1.30 12.47
N LYS A 156 5.31 -0.96 11.84
CA LYS A 156 6.62 -0.96 12.53
C LYS A 156 6.76 0.22 13.49
N GLU A 157 6.17 1.35 13.13
CA GLU A 157 6.16 2.57 13.93
C GLU A 157 4.92 2.66 14.81
N ASN A 158 5.06 3.38 15.92
CA ASN A 158 3.96 3.73 16.80
C ASN A 158 2.94 4.63 16.10
N ILE A 159 1.70 4.58 16.59
CA ILE A 159 0.60 5.43 16.11
C ILE A 159 0.82 6.85 16.61
N HIS A 160 0.84 7.82 15.70
CA HIS A 160 0.85 9.24 15.98
C HIS A 160 -0.53 9.85 15.70
N ALA A 161 -0.77 11.03 16.25
CA ALA A 161 -1.94 11.82 15.91
C ALA A 161 -1.97 12.08 14.38
N ASN A 162 -3.16 11.96 13.81
CA ASN A 162 -3.48 11.98 12.38
C ASN A 162 -3.10 10.73 11.58
N ASP A 163 -2.56 9.69 12.22
CA ASP A 163 -2.44 8.39 11.55
C ASP A 163 -3.81 7.71 11.42
N TYR A 164 -3.99 6.92 10.36
CA TYR A 164 -5.25 6.25 10.10
C TYR A 164 -5.10 4.88 9.43
N ILE A 165 -6.17 4.12 9.58
CA ILE A 165 -6.50 2.94 8.78
C ILE A 165 -7.89 3.12 8.17
N GLY A 166 -8.12 2.61 6.97
CA GLY A 166 -9.35 2.86 6.23
C GLY A 166 -9.61 1.88 5.11
N LEU A 167 -10.72 2.09 4.41
CA LEU A 167 -11.11 1.34 3.23
C LEU A 167 -11.50 2.31 2.10
N ASP A 168 -11.01 2.05 0.89
CA ASP A 168 -11.55 2.51 -0.39
C ASP A 168 -12.55 1.46 -0.86
N LEU A 169 -13.83 1.79 -0.94
CA LEU A 169 -14.90 0.87 -1.35
C LEU A 169 -15.03 0.74 -2.88
N LEU A 170 -14.05 1.26 -3.63
CA LEU A 170 -13.93 1.30 -5.09
C LEU A 170 -14.97 2.19 -5.79
N LEU A 171 -16.21 2.14 -5.30
CA LEU A 171 -17.36 2.90 -5.80
C LEU A 171 -18.13 3.54 -4.63
N PRO A 172 -18.87 4.63 -4.89
CA PRO A 172 -19.80 5.20 -3.91
C PRO A 172 -20.86 4.18 -3.46
N MET A 173 -21.08 4.09 -2.15
CA MET A 173 -22.03 3.16 -1.57
C MET A 173 -23.44 3.73 -1.50
N HIS A 174 -24.40 3.05 -2.12
CA HIS A 174 -25.80 3.49 -2.14
C HIS A 174 -26.64 2.98 -0.96
N VAL A 175 -26.03 2.22 -0.04
CA VAL A 175 -26.68 1.61 1.12
C VAL A 175 -25.86 1.88 2.38
N PRO A 176 -26.51 1.95 3.57
CA PRO A 176 -25.82 1.95 4.85
C PRO A 176 -24.94 0.71 5.01
N LEU A 177 -23.79 0.89 5.65
CA LEU A 177 -22.82 -0.16 5.90
C LEU A 177 -22.49 -0.30 7.37
N THR A 178 -22.32 -1.54 7.79
CA THR A 178 -21.75 -1.91 9.07
C THR A 178 -20.31 -2.35 8.84
N PHE A 179 -19.40 -1.75 9.59
CA PHE A 179 -17.97 -2.05 9.56
C PHE A 179 -17.57 -2.85 10.79
N HIS A 180 -16.67 -3.80 10.59
CA HIS A 180 -16.04 -4.58 11.64
C HIS A 180 -14.54 -4.37 11.58
N LEU A 181 -13.95 -4.01 12.72
CA LEU A 181 -12.53 -3.77 12.87
C LEU A 181 -12.01 -4.59 14.05
N VAL A 182 -11.04 -5.46 13.80
CA VAL A 182 -10.40 -6.31 14.82
C VAL A 182 -8.95 -5.91 14.96
N VAL A 183 -8.55 -5.50 16.16
CA VAL A 183 -7.23 -4.93 16.44
C VAL A 183 -6.59 -5.47 17.72
N ASP A 184 -5.28 -5.65 17.70
CA ASP A 184 -4.45 -5.94 18.87
C ASP A 184 -3.95 -4.63 19.49
N HIS A 185 -4.88 -3.93 20.16
CA HIS A 185 -4.64 -2.64 20.78
C HIS A 185 -5.02 -2.62 22.26
N LYS A 186 -4.53 -1.60 22.97
CA LYS A 186 -4.98 -1.32 24.34
C LYS A 186 -6.44 -0.83 24.35
N PRO A 187 -7.22 -1.09 25.43
CA PRO A 187 -8.65 -0.74 25.50
C PRO A 187 -9.00 0.73 25.27
N ASP A 188 -8.05 1.63 25.48
CA ASP A 188 -8.20 3.07 25.34
C ASP A 188 -7.99 3.57 23.89
N TYR A 189 -7.71 2.68 22.93
CA TYR A 189 -7.53 3.02 21.52
C TYR A 189 -8.76 3.75 20.96
N PHE A 190 -9.95 3.12 21.05
CA PHE A 190 -11.19 3.64 20.47
C PHE A 190 -11.70 4.92 21.16
N GLY A 191 -11.31 5.17 22.41
CA GLY A 191 -11.64 6.42 23.11
C GLY A 191 -10.98 7.67 22.51
N ALA A 192 -9.99 7.51 21.64
CA ALA A 192 -9.30 8.60 20.98
C ALA A 192 -9.33 8.51 19.45
N GLN A 193 -10.30 7.78 18.87
CA GLN A 193 -10.46 7.69 17.42
C GLN A 193 -11.58 8.59 16.89
N SER A 194 -11.54 8.88 15.60
CA SER A 194 -12.65 9.49 14.88
C SER A 194 -12.89 8.75 13.58
N VAL A 195 -14.14 8.38 13.35
CA VAL A 195 -14.56 7.80 12.07
C VAL A 195 -14.85 8.95 11.11
N GLU A 196 -14.25 8.89 9.92
CA GLU A 196 -14.43 9.89 8.88
C GLU A 196 -14.78 9.19 7.57
N ILE A 197 -15.60 9.85 6.75
CA ILE A 197 -15.96 9.38 5.40
C ILE A 197 -15.60 10.43 4.36
N SER A 198 -15.39 9.97 3.12
CA SER A 198 -15.13 10.84 1.98
C SER A 198 -15.73 10.26 0.69
N ASN A 199 -16.08 11.14 -0.24
CA ASN A 199 -16.53 10.77 -1.58
C ASN A 199 -15.38 10.71 -2.59
N ASP A 200 -14.30 11.47 -2.34
CA ASP A 200 -13.19 11.71 -3.28
C ASP A 200 -11.82 11.30 -2.72
N GLY A 201 -11.74 10.97 -1.42
CA GLY A 201 -10.50 10.64 -0.72
C GLY A 201 -9.67 11.87 -0.33
N LEU A 202 -10.16 13.08 -0.60
CA LEU A 202 -9.49 14.35 -0.33
C LEU A 202 -10.22 15.15 0.76
N ASN A 203 -11.54 15.24 0.65
CA ASN A 203 -12.39 15.98 1.58
C ASN A 203 -13.04 15.00 2.55
N TRP A 204 -12.64 15.06 3.81
CA TRP A 204 -13.06 14.13 4.86
C TRP A 204 -14.05 14.78 5.81
N VAL A 205 -15.14 14.08 6.10
CA VAL A 205 -16.19 14.53 7.02
C VAL A 205 -16.20 13.62 8.25
N LYS A 206 -15.87 14.19 9.40
CA LYS A 206 -15.95 13.53 10.69
C LYS A 206 -17.39 13.17 11.05
N GLN A 207 -17.59 11.94 11.48
CA GLN A 207 -18.87 11.42 11.91
C GLN A 207 -19.01 11.64 13.43
N SER A 208 -19.88 12.57 13.83
CA SER A 208 -19.92 13.10 15.19
C SER A 208 -20.56 12.18 16.24
N SER A 209 -21.24 11.11 15.83
CA SER A 209 -22.04 10.26 16.73
C SER A 209 -22.18 8.81 16.26
N ILE A 210 -21.10 8.14 15.85
CA ILE A 210 -21.18 6.71 15.53
C ILE A 210 -20.96 5.91 16.81
N PRO A 211 -21.98 5.18 17.33
CA PRO A 211 -21.75 4.23 18.40
C PRO A 211 -20.79 3.16 17.89
N ILE A 212 -19.72 2.93 18.65
CA ILE A 212 -18.76 1.87 18.40
C ILE A 212 -19.01 0.81 19.46
N ASP A 213 -19.55 -0.33 19.04
CA ASP A 213 -19.74 -1.49 19.90
C ASP A 213 -18.42 -2.23 20.03
N ILE A 214 -17.84 -2.21 21.23
CA ILE A 214 -16.51 -2.74 21.52
C ILE A 214 -16.61 -4.01 22.35
N HIS A 215 -16.00 -5.08 21.86
CA HIS A 215 -15.93 -6.36 22.54
C HIS A 215 -14.49 -6.85 22.64
N LYS A 216 -14.11 -7.37 23.80
CA LYS A 216 -12.86 -8.13 23.93
C LYS A 216 -13.08 -9.52 23.37
N VAL A 217 -12.20 -9.93 22.47
CA VAL A 217 -12.19 -11.24 21.83
C VAL A 217 -10.78 -11.83 21.95
N SER A 218 -10.66 -13.12 21.73
CA SER A 218 -9.35 -13.80 21.70
C SER A 218 -9.15 -14.43 20.34
N ARG A 219 -8.04 -14.11 19.67
CA ARG A 219 -7.63 -14.78 18.43
C ARG A 219 -6.59 -15.84 18.75
N THR A 220 -6.65 -16.95 18.02
CA THR A 220 -5.66 -18.02 18.14
C THR A 220 -4.78 -17.99 16.92
N SER A 221 -3.48 -17.77 17.12
CA SER A 221 -2.47 -17.88 16.08
C SER A 221 -1.37 -18.78 16.64
N ASP A 222 -1.04 -19.86 15.92
CA ASP A 222 -0.04 -20.86 16.31
C ASP A 222 -0.21 -21.41 17.75
N GLY A 223 -1.45 -21.65 18.16
CA GLY A 223 -1.78 -22.18 19.49
C GLY A 223 -1.71 -21.16 20.65
N ARG A 224 -1.28 -19.92 20.38
CA ARG A 224 -1.28 -18.83 21.37
C ARG A 224 -2.57 -18.01 21.25
N LYS A 225 -3.25 -17.78 22.38
CA LYS A 225 -4.39 -16.86 22.46
C LYS A 225 -3.90 -15.43 22.68
N THR A 226 -4.16 -14.56 21.72
CA THR A 226 -3.89 -13.12 21.83
C THR A 226 -5.21 -12.40 22.11
N PRO A 227 -5.30 -11.64 23.22
CA PRO A 227 -6.46 -10.79 23.47
C PRO A 227 -6.47 -9.65 22.46
N VAL A 228 -7.59 -9.49 21.76
CA VAL A 228 -7.81 -8.45 20.76
C VAL A 228 -9.12 -7.71 21.06
N ILE A 229 -9.29 -6.57 20.43
CA ILE A 229 -10.49 -5.75 20.50
C ILE A 229 -11.21 -5.86 19.16
N SER A 230 -12.47 -6.26 19.19
CA SER A 230 -13.39 -6.13 18.06
C SER A 230 -14.25 -4.90 18.26
N ALA A 231 -14.31 -4.05 17.25
CA ALA A 231 -15.17 -2.88 17.18
C ALA A 231 -16.10 -3.01 16.00
N THR A 232 -17.40 -2.78 16.24
CA THR A 232 -18.41 -2.68 15.18
C THR A 232 -18.99 -1.28 15.18
N PHE A 233 -19.09 -0.69 14.00
CA PHE A 233 -19.64 0.66 13.87
C PHE A 233 -20.44 0.79 12.58
N HIS A 234 -21.53 1.55 12.64
CA HIS A 234 -22.51 1.62 11.55
C HIS A 234 -22.58 3.02 10.96
N ILE A 235 -22.50 3.10 9.62
CA ILE A 235 -22.56 4.35 8.86
C ILE A 235 -23.88 4.39 8.08
N GLN A 236 -24.78 5.28 8.51
CA GLN A 236 -26.08 5.51 7.88
C GLN A 236 -25.99 6.34 6.59
N ASN A 237 -24.96 7.17 6.47
CA ASN A 237 -24.71 8.00 5.29
C ASN A 237 -24.51 7.12 4.06
N THR A 238 -24.95 7.62 2.90
CA THR A 238 -24.72 6.98 1.59
C THR A 238 -24.01 7.95 0.66
N GLY A 239 -23.52 7.46 -0.48
CA GLY A 239 -22.75 8.21 -1.47
C GLY A 239 -21.26 8.34 -1.16
N PHE A 240 -20.81 7.87 0.01
CA PHE A 240 -19.39 7.83 0.35
C PHE A 240 -18.70 6.64 -0.31
N ARG A 241 -17.43 6.84 -0.65
CA ARG A 241 -16.55 5.80 -1.21
C ARG A 241 -15.46 5.39 -0.22
N PHE A 242 -15.03 6.31 0.62
CA PHE A 242 -13.92 6.11 1.54
C PHE A 242 -14.41 6.20 2.98
N VAL A 243 -13.85 5.34 3.83
CA VAL A 243 -14.00 5.41 5.28
C VAL A 243 -12.63 5.26 5.93
N ARG A 244 -12.39 5.98 7.02
CA ARG A 244 -11.19 5.79 7.84
C ARG A 244 -11.45 5.97 9.32
N VAL A 245 -10.62 5.33 10.13
CA VAL A 245 -10.50 5.51 11.57
C VAL A 245 -9.22 6.29 11.83
N LEU A 246 -9.37 7.55 12.20
CA LEU A 246 -8.29 8.51 12.45
C LEU A 246 -7.94 8.57 13.94
N SER A 247 -6.64 8.46 14.25
CA SER A 247 -6.12 8.64 15.60
C SER A 247 -5.97 10.11 15.97
N ASN A 248 -6.62 10.55 17.05
CA ASN A 248 -6.56 11.94 17.52
C ASN A 248 -5.42 12.20 18.50
N ARG A 249 -4.62 11.18 18.85
CA ARG A 249 -3.48 11.29 19.77
C ARG A 249 -2.39 10.30 19.41
N ASN A 250 -1.23 10.49 20.04
CA ASN A 250 -0.11 9.55 19.97
C ASN A 250 -0.34 8.36 20.92
N PHE A 251 0.14 7.19 20.51
CA PHE A 251 0.19 5.98 21.32
C PHE A 251 1.62 5.45 21.40
N ASP A 252 1.91 4.66 22.42
CA ASP A 252 3.20 3.99 22.62
C ASP A 252 3.29 2.62 21.91
N PHE A 253 2.30 2.29 21.08
CA PHE A 253 2.21 1.06 20.29
C PHE A 253 1.83 1.36 18.83
N GLY A 254 2.15 0.42 17.93
CA GLY A 254 1.79 0.48 16.50
C GLY A 254 0.41 -0.09 16.19
N PHE A 255 -0.03 0.04 14.94
CA PHE A 255 -1.20 -0.68 14.44
C PHE A 255 -0.97 -2.19 14.48
N GLY A 256 -2.01 -2.94 14.86
CA GLY A 256 -2.08 -4.39 14.72
C GLY A 256 -3.49 -4.74 14.29
N VAL A 257 -3.74 -4.84 12.98
CA VAL A 257 -5.07 -5.03 12.40
C VAL A 257 -5.20 -6.46 11.92
N TYR A 258 -6.10 -7.22 12.55
CA TYR A 258 -6.41 -8.61 12.20
C TYR A 258 -7.46 -8.69 11.10
N ASP A 259 -8.43 -7.78 11.11
CA ASP A 259 -9.46 -7.71 10.06
C ASP A 259 -10.07 -6.32 10.03
N PHE A 260 -10.35 -5.83 8.82
CA PHE A 260 -11.16 -4.65 8.58
C PHE A 260 -12.13 -4.94 7.43
N SER A 261 -13.35 -5.30 7.79
CA SER A 261 -14.37 -5.76 6.86
C SER A 261 -15.67 -4.96 6.99
N PHE A 262 -16.57 -5.15 6.02
CA PHE A 262 -17.87 -4.48 6.00
C PHE A 262 -18.96 -5.38 5.41
N HIS A 263 -20.20 -5.07 5.76
CA HIS A 263 -21.38 -5.67 5.13
C HIS A 263 -22.51 -4.64 5.02
N ALA A 264 -23.40 -4.85 4.05
CA ALA A 264 -24.59 -4.02 3.88
C ALA A 264 -25.76 -4.55 4.71
N ASP A 265 -26.51 -3.65 5.32
CA ASP A 265 -27.73 -4.00 6.04
C ASP A 265 -28.89 -4.27 5.06
N MET A 266 -29.12 -5.55 4.75
CA MET A 266 -30.19 -5.97 3.82
C MET A 266 -31.62 -5.74 4.35
N LYS A 267 -31.80 -5.32 5.61
CA LYS A 267 -33.12 -5.04 6.19
C LYS A 267 -33.88 -3.90 5.51
N SER A 268 -33.21 -3.08 4.70
CA SER A 268 -33.81 -1.94 3.97
C SER A 268 -34.34 -2.29 2.57
N ILE A 269 -33.96 -3.44 1.99
CA ILE A 269 -34.27 -3.79 0.59
C ILE A 269 -35.61 -4.54 0.45
N GLN A 270 -36.12 -5.16 1.53
CA GLN A 270 -37.38 -5.92 1.51
C GLN A 270 -38.66 -5.07 1.68
N LYS A 271 -38.57 -3.74 1.61
CA LYS A 271 -39.75 -2.84 1.65
C LYS A 271 -39.97 -2.10 0.34
N LYS A 272 -40.23 -2.83 -0.74
CA LYS A 272 -41.01 -2.31 -1.87
C LYS A 272 -41.97 -3.40 -2.35
N PRO A 273 -43.30 -3.25 -2.15
CA PRO A 273 -44.30 -4.07 -2.84
C PRO A 273 -44.32 -3.78 -4.34
#